data_AF-A0A8K0F299-F1
#
_entry.id   AF-A0A8K0F299-F1
#
_cell.length_a   1.000
_cell.length_b   1.000
_cell.length_c   1.000
_cell.angle_alpha   90.00
_cell.angle_beta   90.00
_cell.angle_gamma   90.00
#
_symmetry.space_group_name_H-M   'P 1'
#
loop_
_entity.id
_entity.type
_entity.pdbx_description
1 polymer ?
#
loop_
_entity_poly.entity_id
_entity_poly.type
_entity_poly.pdbx_seq_one_letter_code
_entity_poly.pdbx_strand_id
1 'polypeptide(L)'
;MSAVPEMETLKRSLDTLFSYWLSPAVLRVQSFTRHRNNDEKWRSWTAFVMANESVHKFRDVQDVEIRACGRNRRIYMLTSDSMKDPLAFVSVAFVPDVASSMKDIFDDGIYEAANTRNCDITNPCAIFYSINSPHKGLKGMDMGNILLKKMVYSSRFDDAADFANVTKMSTLSPIPTLAPYLRAKEIDFSSMTFGEQSVVVAEYLAVQKKDPVMRFHCANGAVLWRLNSMADLSENGQRQSFGWMVNYLYDKDSLAQNAANFQDNQSVAMSTQVAAIVKIRAKQ
;
A
#
# COMPACT_ATOMS: atom_id res chain seq x y z
N MET A 1 19.19 4.34 25.13
CA MET A 1 20.65 4.11 25.12
C MET A 1 21.18 4.75 23.85
N SER A 2 22.22 5.59 23.93
CA SER A 2 22.93 6.07 22.74
C SER A 2 23.58 4.88 22.03
N ALA A 3 23.57 4.89 20.70
CA ALA A 3 24.23 3.84 19.92
C ALA A 3 25.76 3.93 20.13
N VAL A 4 26.38 2.77 20.36
CA VAL A 4 27.84 2.63 20.46
C VAL A 4 28.45 2.93 19.07
N PRO A 5 29.45 3.83 18.92
CA PRO A 5 29.93 4.28 17.61
C PRO A 5 30.38 3.16 16.66
N GLU A 6 30.93 2.09 17.21
CA GLU A 6 31.34 0.87 16.53
C GLU A 6 30.13 0.16 15.88
N MET A 7 28.97 0.16 16.56
CA MET A 7 27.73 -0.43 16.04
C MET A 7 27.13 0.39 14.88
N GLU A 8 27.18 1.72 14.93
CA GLU A 8 26.77 2.56 13.79
C GLU A 8 27.74 2.43 12.60
N THR A 9 28.99 2.05 12.85
CA THR A 9 29.98 1.77 11.79
C THR A 9 29.73 0.39 11.17
N LEU A 10 29.50 -0.65 11.98
CA LEU A 10 29.09 -1.97 11.51
C LEU A 10 27.77 -1.90 10.71
N LYS A 11 26.78 -1.17 11.22
CA LYS A 11 25.49 -0.98 10.55
C LYS A 11 25.64 -0.36 9.16
N ARG A 12 26.39 0.74 9.03
CA ARG A 12 26.66 1.37 7.71
C ARG A 12 27.33 0.41 6.73
N SER A 13 28.23 -0.45 7.20
CA SER A 13 28.87 -1.50 6.38
C SER A 13 27.86 -2.58 5.95
N LEU A 14 26.96 -3.02 6.83
CA LEU A 14 25.90 -3.97 6.51
C LEU A 14 24.87 -3.38 5.54
N ASP A 15 24.40 -2.16 5.77
CA ASP A 15 23.49 -1.42 4.88
C ASP A 15 24.09 -1.34 3.46
N THR A 16 25.40 -1.07 3.37
CA THR A 16 26.16 -1.05 2.11
C THR A 16 26.17 -2.43 1.44
N LEU A 17 26.53 -3.51 2.15
CA LEU A 17 26.53 -4.87 1.60
C LEU A 17 25.15 -5.32 1.13
N PHE A 18 24.11 -5.07 1.94
CA PHE A 18 22.74 -5.38 1.56
C PHE A 18 22.29 -4.59 0.32
N SER A 19 22.73 -3.34 0.14
CA SER A 19 22.38 -2.56 -1.06
C SER A 19 22.86 -3.21 -2.38
N TYR A 20 23.97 -3.95 -2.33
CA TYR A 20 24.45 -4.75 -3.45
C TYR A 20 23.70 -6.09 -3.57
N TRP A 21 23.60 -6.86 -2.49
CA TRP A 21 22.98 -8.21 -2.50
C TRP A 21 21.48 -8.19 -2.76
N LEU A 22 20.78 -7.12 -2.36
CA LEU A 22 19.34 -6.92 -2.54
C LEU A 22 19.07 -5.75 -3.50
N SER A 23 19.97 -5.51 -4.45
CA SER A 23 19.78 -4.50 -5.50
C SER A 23 18.46 -4.72 -6.26
N PRO A 24 17.69 -3.66 -6.57
CA PRO A 24 16.45 -3.77 -7.35
C PRO A 24 16.59 -4.54 -8.67
N ALA A 25 17.79 -4.63 -9.26
CA ALA A 25 18.02 -5.39 -10.48
C ALA A 25 17.86 -6.91 -10.31
N VAL A 26 18.27 -7.48 -9.15
CA VAL A 26 18.24 -8.93 -8.89
C VAL A 26 16.93 -9.40 -8.26
N LEU A 27 16.17 -8.49 -7.64
CA LEU A 27 14.90 -8.83 -6.99
C LEU A 27 13.78 -9.09 -8.01
N ARG A 28 13.01 -10.15 -7.81
CA ARG A 28 11.87 -10.52 -8.68
C ARG A 28 10.55 -10.32 -7.97
N VAL A 29 9.52 -9.96 -8.73
CA VAL A 29 8.13 -9.98 -8.25
C VAL A 29 7.50 -11.28 -8.73
N GLN A 30 6.98 -12.08 -7.80
CA GLN A 30 6.31 -13.35 -8.07
C GLN A 30 4.89 -13.33 -7.50
N SER A 31 3.92 -13.88 -8.23
CA SER A 31 2.60 -14.15 -7.66
C SER A 31 2.68 -15.24 -6.58
N PHE A 32 1.90 -15.11 -5.53
CA PHE A 32 1.77 -16.13 -4.48
C PHE A 32 0.67 -17.11 -4.84
N THR A 33 1.05 -18.18 -5.51
CA THR A 33 0.15 -19.21 -6.03
C THR A 33 0.30 -20.54 -5.29
N ARG A 34 -0.81 -21.26 -5.13
CA ARG A 34 -0.81 -22.63 -4.63
C ARG A 34 -0.59 -23.62 -5.79
N HIS A 35 0.66 -24.03 -5.99
CA HIS A 35 0.98 -25.11 -6.93
C HIS A 35 0.92 -26.48 -6.24
N ARG A 36 0.20 -27.46 -6.84
CA ARG A 36 0.08 -28.83 -6.32
C ARG A 36 1.42 -29.54 -6.04
N ASN A 37 2.49 -29.13 -6.72
CA ASN A 37 3.82 -29.73 -6.59
C ASN A 37 4.74 -28.97 -5.63
N ASN A 38 4.25 -27.93 -4.93
CA ASN A 38 5.09 -27.04 -4.11
C ASN A 38 4.45 -26.66 -2.76
N ASP A 39 3.89 -27.66 -2.08
CA ASP A 39 3.22 -27.48 -0.78
C ASP A 39 4.17 -26.94 0.33
N GLU A 40 5.49 -27.19 0.29
CA GLU A 40 6.42 -26.62 1.28
C GLU A 40 6.56 -25.11 1.12
N LYS A 41 6.79 -24.60 -0.11
CA LYS A 41 6.85 -23.15 -0.36
C LYS A 41 5.53 -22.48 -0.02
N TRP A 42 4.40 -23.11 -0.39
CA TRP A 42 3.06 -22.63 -0.02
C TRP A 42 2.89 -22.51 1.50
N ARG A 43 3.26 -23.55 2.27
CA ARG A 43 3.19 -23.54 3.74
C ARG A 43 4.11 -22.49 4.37
N SER A 44 5.36 -22.41 3.92
CA SER A 44 6.36 -21.45 4.42
C SER A 44 5.91 -20.01 4.18
N TRP A 45 5.45 -19.69 2.97
CA TRP A 45 4.98 -18.35 2.62
C TRP A 45 3.63 -18.02 3.25
N THR A 46 2.72 -18.99 3.43
CA THR A 46 1.47 -18.81 4.20
C THR A 46 1.78 -18.39 5.64
N ALA A 47 2.65 -19.15 6.33
CA ALA A 47 3.06 -18.81 7.70
C ALA A 47 3.74 -17.43 7.76
N PHE A 48 4.59 -17.11 6.77
CA PHE A 48 5.24 -15.81 6.66
C PHE A 48 4.25 -14.66 6.51
N VAL A 49 3.28 -14.71 5.59
CA VAL A 49 2.32 -13.58 5.41
C VAL A 49 1.40 -13.41 6.60
N MET A 50 0.93 -14.51 7.21
CA MET A 50 0.05 -14.46 8.38
C MET A 50 0.74 -13.81 9.59
N ALA A 51 2.03 -14.09 9.80
CA ALA A 51 2.81 -13.51 10.89
C ALA A 51 3.16 -12.01 10.68
N ASN A 52 3.11 -11.52 9.44
CA ASN A 52 3.70 -10.24 9.03
C ASN A 52 2.72 -9.23 8.42
N GLU A 53 1.43 -9.57 8.30
CA GLU A 53 0.39 -8.67 7.82
C GLU A 53 0.04 -7.61 8.88
N SER A 54 0.44 -6.36 8.58
CA SER A 54 0.36 -5.23 9.50
C SER A 54 -0.81 -4.27 9.25
N VAL A 55 -1.49 -4.39 8.09
CA VAL A 55 -2.59 -3.51 7.67
C VAL A 55 -3.94 -4.20 7.89
N HIS A 56 -4.14 -5.38 7.30
CA HIS A 56 -5.42 -6.10 7.32
C HIS A 56 -5.21 -7.58 7.59
N LYS A 57 -5.05 -7.95 8.86
CA LYS A 57 -4.75 -9.33 9.31
C LYS A 57 -5.60 -10.39 8.60
N PHE A 58 -4.97 -11.51 8.27
CA PHE A 58 -5.65 -12.71 7.80
C PHE A 58 -6.40 -13.36 8.97
N ARG A 59 -7.60 -13.87 8.71
CA ARG A 59 -8.41 -14.64 9.67
C ARG A 59 -7.79 -16.02 9.93
N ASP A 60 -7.43 -16.70 8.85
CA ASP A 60 -6.94 -18.09 8.83
C ASP A 60 -6.21 -18.37 7.50
N VAL A 61 -5.86 -19.64 7.26
CA VAL A 61 -5.19 -20.11 6.02
C VAL A 61 -6.12 -20.04 4.80
N GLN A 62 -7.44 -20.17 4.98
CA GLN A 62 -8.41 -20.09 3.88
C GLN A 62 -8.54 -18.63 3.39
N ASP A 63 -8.47 -17.66 4.30
CA ASP A 63 -8.39 -16.24 3.97
C ASP A 63 -7.11 -15.90 3.19
N VAL A 64 -5.96 -16.50 3.54
CA VAL A 64 -4.74 -16.42 2.72
C VAL A 64 -4.97 -17.01 1.32
N GLU A 65 -5.56 -18.21 1.23
CA GLU A 65 -5.83 -18.86 -0.06
C GLU A 65 -6.76 -18.04 -0.96
N ILE A 66 -7.82 -17.44 -0.40
CA ILE A 66 -8.74 -16.57 -1.15
C ILE A 66 -8.06 -15.27 -1.58
N ARG A 67 -7.28 -14.61 -0.72
CA ARG A 67 -6.60 -13.36 -1.09
C ARG A 67 -5.43 -13.58 -2.07
N ALA A 68 -4.79 -14.74 -2.03
CA ALA A 68 -3.65 -15.08 -2.88
C ALA A 68 -4.07 -15.67 -4.24
N CYS A 69 -4.97 -16.65 -4.23
CA CYS A 69 -5.35 -17.47 -5.39
C CYS A 69 -6.79 -17.25 -5.87
N GLY A 70 -7.63 -16.54 -5.10
CA GLY A 70 -9.03 -16.30 -5.45
C GLY A 70 -9.20 -15.49 -6.73
N ARG A 71 -10.39 -15.59 -7.34
CA ARG A 71 -10.73 -14.84 -8.55
C ARG A 71 -10.71 -13.34 -8.25
N ASN A 72 -10.11 -12.54 -9.14
CA ASN A 72 -9.91 -11.09 -8.94
C ASN A 72 -9.13 -10.72 -7.66
N ARG A 73 -8.32 -11.64 -7.11
CA ARG A 73 -7.46 -11.42 -5.93
C ARG A 73 -6.07 -12.00 -6.19
N ARG A 74 -5.04 -11.29 -5.73
CA ARG A 74 -3.64 -11.71 -5.82
C ARG A 74 -2.87 -11.23 -4.61
N ILE A 75 -1.85 -11.98 -4.22
CA ILE A 75 -0.75 -11.47 -3.40
C ILE A 75 0.53 -11.60 -4.22
N TYR A 76 1.32 -10.53 -4.31
CA TYR A 76 2.62 -10.54 -4.98
C TYR A 76 3.74 -10.40 -3.96
N MET A 77 4.83 -11.13 -4.20
CA MET A 77 6.00 -11.28 -3.34
C MET A 77 7.22 -10.66 -4.01
N LEU A 78 7.97 -9.83 -3.28
CA LEU A 78 9.33 -9.46 -3.67
C LEU A 78 10.30 -10.52 -3.16
N THR A 79 11.02 -11.18 -4.08
CA THR A 79 11.89 -12.32 -3.77
C THR A 79 13.32 -12.12 -4.26
N SER A 80 14.25 -12.86 -3.67
CA SER A 80 15.66 -12.98 -4.06
C SER A 80 16.06 -14.44 -4.00
N ASP A 81 16.98 -14.88 -4.87
CA ASP A 81 17.59 -16.21 -4.77
C ASP A 81 18.42 -16.39 -3.49
N SER A 82 18.83 -15.29 -2.86
CA SER A 82 19.63 -15.30 -1.63
C SER A 82 18.81 -15.44 -0.34
N MET A 83 17.47 -15.48 -0.42
CA MET A 83 16.58 -15.48 0.76
C MET A 83 15.44 -16.49 0.59
N LYS A 84 15.20 -17.33 1.63
CA LYS A 84 14.05 -18.26 1.64
C LYS A 84 12.71 -17.52 1.74
N ASP A 85 12.67 -16.50 2.59
CA ASP A 85 11.47 -15.70 2.84
C ASP A 85 11.37 -14.49 1.89
N PRO A 86 10.15 -14.09 1.49
CA PRO A 86 9.93 -12.85 0.74
C PRO A 86 10.45 -11.62 1.49
N LEU A 87 10.95 -10.62 0.75
CA LEU A 87 11.47 -9.37 1.31
C LEU A 87 10.36 -8.36 1.62
N ALA A 88 9.29 -8.39 0.82
CA ALA A 88 8.08 -7.61 0.96
C ALA A 88 6.93 -8.36 0.27
N PHE A 89 5.69 -8.03 0.62
CA PHE A 89 4.50 -8.55 -0.07
C PHE A 89 3.40 -7.50 -0.18
N VAL A 90 2.54 -7.65 -1.19
CA VAL A 90 1.41 -6.76 -1.44
C VAL A 90 0.17 -7.54 -1.85
N SER A 91 -0.95 -7.24 -1.20
CA SER A 91 -2.26 -7.78 -1.52
C SER A 91 -3.00 -6.84 -2.47
N VAL A 92 -3.51 -7.41 -3.57
CA VAL A 92 -4.16 -6.68 -4.67
C VAL A 92 -5.56 -7.23 -4.91
N ALA A 93 -6.53 -6.33 -5.02
CA ALA A 93 -7.89 -6.63 -5.42
C ALA A 93 -8.19 -6.01 -6.79
N PHE A 94 -8.70 -6.80 -7.71
CA PHE A 94 -9.22 -6.32 -8.99
C PHE A 94 -10.73 -6.08 -8.81
N VAL A 95 -11.19 -4.87 -9.14
CA VAL A 95 -12.56 -4.39 -8.89
C VAL A 95 -13.04 -3.52 -10.05
N PRO A 96 -14.37 -3.32 -10.26
CA PRO A 96 -14.88 -2.60 -11.43
C PRO A 96 -14.52 -1.10 -11.48
N ASP A 97 -14.40 -0.44 -10.33
CA ASP A 97 -13.91 0.95 -10.21
C ASP A 97 -13.05 1.10 -8.94
N VAL A 98 -12.41 2.25 -8.77
CA VAL A 98 -11.51 2.52 -7.64
C VAL A 98 -12.27 2.44 -6.32
N ALA A 99 -11.94 1.43 -5.51
CA ALA A 99 -12.51 1.21 -4.17
C ALA A 99 -12.38 2.45 -3.28
N SER A 100 -13.47 2.78 -2.59
CA SER A 100 -13.59 3.87 -1.61
C SER A 100 -13.59 3.36 -0.17
N SER A 101 -14.02 2.11 0.06
CA SER A 101 -14.08 1.49 1.39
C SER A 101 -13.46 0.09 1.42
N MET A 102 -13.13 -0.39 2.61
CA MET A 102 -12.69 -1.77 2.81
C MET A 102 -13.81 -2.79 2.54
N LYS A 103 -15.09 -2.38 2.58
CA LYS A 103 -16.21 -3.25 2.17
C LYS A 103 -16.12 -3.56 0.68
N ASP A 104 -15.75 -2.59 -0.16
CA ASP A 104 -15.60 -2.77 -1.61
C ASP A 104 -14.54 -3.85 -1.97
N ILE A 105 -13.65 -4.18 -1.02
CA ILE A 105 -12.58 -5.19 -1.15
C ILE A 105 -12.94 -6.50 -0.43
N PHE A 106 -13.63 -6.42 0.73
CA PHE A 106 -13.86 -7.54 1.64
C PHE A 106 -15.33 -7.95 1.81
N ASP A 107 -16.27 -7.43 1.02
CA ASP A 107 -17.68 -7.87 1.06
C ASP A 107 -17.77 -9.40 0.99
N ASP A 108 -18.46 -10.01 1.95
CA ASP A 108 -18.55 -11.47 2.08
C ASP A 108 -19.24 -12.09 0.86
N GLY A 109 -20.11 -11.34 0.17
CA GLY A 109 -20.64 -11.75 -1.15
C GLY A 109 -19.56 -11.96 -2.21
N ILE A 110 -18.39 -11.29 -2.09
CA ILE A 110 -17.23 -11.51 -2.96
C ILE A 110 -16.40 -12.71 -2.48
N TYR A 111 -16.28 -12.95 -1.17
CA TYR A 111 -15.64 -14.17 -0.64
C TYR A 111 -16.40 -15.44 -1.07
N GLU A 112 -17.73 -15.40 -1.13
CA GLU A 112 -18.55 -16.50 -1.65
C GLU A 112 -18.55 -16.57 -3.19
N ALA A 113 -18.66 -15.43 -3.89
CA ALA A 113 -18.69 -15.40 -5.36
C ALA A 113 -17.36 -15.77 -6.02
N ALA A 114 -16.22 -15.48 -5.37
CA ALA A 114 -14.88 -15.87 -5.84
C ALA A 114 -14.72 -17.39 -6.02
N ASN A 115 -15.57 -18.18 -5.37
CA ASN A 115 -15.62 -19.64 -5.48
C ASN A 115 -16.70 -20.19 -6.43
N THR A 116 -17.64 -19.37 -6.93
CA THR A 116 -18.91 -19.91 -7.48
C THR A 116 -19.45 -19.33 -8.79
N ARG A 117 -19.04 -18.16 -9.32
CA ARG A 117 -19.63 -17.62 -10.57
C ARG A 117 -18.68 -17.00 -11.60
N ASN A 118 -19.14 -17.05 -12.84
CA ASN A 118 -18.42 -16.73 -14.06
C ASN A 118 -18.40 -15.21 -14.35
N CYS A 119 -17.61 -14.45 -13.60
CA CYS A 119 -17.46 -13.00 -13.75
C CYS A 119 -15.99 -12.58 -13.67
N ASP A 120 -15.27 -12.70 -14.79
CA ASP A 120 -14.07 -11.89 -14.98
C ASP A 120 -14.50 -10.43 -15.13
N ILE A 121 -13.82 -9.51 -14.44
CA ILE A 121 -14.12 -8.09 -14.53
C ILE A 121 -13.44 -7.56 -15.78
N THR A 122 -14.21 -7.16 -16.79
CA THR A 122 -13.69 -6.45 -17.95
C THR A 122 -13.13 -5.09 -17.51
N ASN A 123 -11.90 -4.78 -17.93
CA ASN A 123 -11.24 -3.48 -17.71
C ASN A 123 -11.09 -3.03 -16.23
N PRO A 124 -10.61 -3.89 -15.31
CA PRO A 124 -10.66 -3.66 -13.87
C PRO A 124 -9.75 -2.52 -13.40
N CYS A 125 -10.06 -1.95 -12.24
CA CYS A 125 -9.11 -1.22 -11.42
C CYS A 125 -8.34 -2.18 -10.52
N ALA A 126 -7.01 -2.04 -10.43
CA ALA A 126 -6.17 -2.78 -9.48
C ALA A 126 -5.98 -1.95 -8.21
N ILE A 127 -6.39 -2.50 -7.07
CA ILE A 127 -6.33 -1.86 -5.75
C ILE A 127 -5.29 -2.52 -4.87
N PHE A 128 -4.19 -1.82 -4.60
CA PHE A 128 -3.16 -2.21 -3.63
C PHE A 128 -3.65 -1.82 -2.22
N TYR A 129 -4.22 -2.76 -1.47
CA TYR A 129 -4.88 -2.49 -0.19
C TYR A 129 -4.06 -2.90 1.04
N SER A 130 -3.00 -3.69 0.87
CA SER A 130 -2.07 -4.00 1.94
C SER A 130 -0.66 -4.17 1.38
N ILE A 131 0.32 -3.42 1.89
CA ILE A 131 1.73 -3.48 1.48
C ILE A 131 2.56 -3.68 2.75
N ASN A 132 3.34 -4.75 2.82
CA ASN A 132 4.11 -5.13 4.00
C ASN A 132 5.60 -5.25 3.70
N SER A 133 6.45 -4.81 4.62
CA SER A 133 7.92 -4.90 4.57
C SER A 133 8.45 -5.34 5.94
N PRO A 134 8.40 -6.65 6.25
CA PRO A 134 8.49 -7.13 7.63
C PRO A 134 9.92 -7.20 8.21
N HIS A 135 10.93 -7.29 7.36
CA HIS A 135 12.32 -7.48 7.80
C HIS A 135 12.86 -6.21 8.48
N LYS A 136 12.78 -6.16 9.81
CA LYS A 136 13.27 -5.04 10.63
C LYS A 136 14.75 -4.71 10.37
N GLY A 137 15.56 -5.70 10.02
CA GLY A 137 16.97 -5.53 9.66
C GLY A 137 17.21 -4.86 8.30
N LEU A 138 16.19 -4.76 7.44
CA LEU A 138 16.23 -4.08 6.13
C LEU A 138 15.52 -2.71 6.18
N LYS A 139 15.27 -2.18 7.39
CA LYS A 139 14.60 -0.88 7.58
C LYS A 139 15.46 0.24 6.99
N GLY A 140 14.93 0.95 6.00
CA GLY A 140 15.62 1.98 5.24
C GLY A 140 16.05 1.55 3.83
N MET A 141 15.88 0.28 3.48
CA MET A 141 16.06 -0.23 2.12
C MET A 141 14.76 -0.30 1.30
N ASP A 142 13.64 0.12 1.90
CA ASP A 142 12.34 0.32 1.27
C ASP A 142 11.87 -0.82 0.33
N MET A 143 11.95 -2.07 0.80
CA MET A 143 11.55 -3.26 0.02
C MET A 143 10.13 -3.15 -0.57
N GLY A 144 9.17 -2.59 0.17
CA GLY A 144 7.82 -2.33 -0.32
C GLY A 144 7.75 -1.27 -1.44
N ASN A 145 8.67 -0.29 -1.46
CA ASN A 145 8.83 0.69 -2.54
C ASN A 145 9.35 -0.03 -3.79
N ILE A 146 10.38 -0.87 -3.65
CA ILE A 146 10.94 -1.66 -4.76
C ILE A 146 9.86 -2.59 -5.37
N LEU A 147 9.09 -3.29 -4.53
CA LEU A 147 7.96 -4.13 -4.95
C LEU A 147 6.93 -3.33 -5.75
N LEU A 148 6.44 -2.23 -5.16
CA LEU A 148 5.40 -1.44 -5.79
C LEU A 148 5.89 -0.76 -7.08
N LYS A 149 7.13 -0.23 -7.10
CA LYS A 149 7.75 0.30 -8.32
C LYS A 149 7.84 -0.74 -9.42
N LYS A 150 8.29 -1.96 -9.12
CA LYS A 150 8.34 -3.05 -10.11
C LYS A 150 6.95 -3.36 -10.68
N MET A 151 5.90 -3.31 -9.85
CA MET A 151 4.53 -3.56 -10.31
C MET A 151 3.92 -2.41 -11.12
N VAL A 152 4.16 -1.14 -10.75
CA VAL A 152 3.51 0.01 -11.43
C VAL A 152 4.33 0.59 -12.58
N TYR A 153 5.67 0.58 -12.51
CA TYR A 153 6.56 1.06 -13.58
C TYR A 153 6.86 -0.02 -14.63
N SER A 154 6.90 -1.29 -14.25
CA SER A 154 7.31 -2.37 -15.17
C SER A 154 6.15 -3.30 -15.52
N SER A 155 5.94 -3.50 -16.81
CA SER A 155 5.05 -4.54 -17.36
C SER A 155 5.75 -5.91 -17.44
N ARG A 156 6.76 -6.15 -16.59
CA ARG A 156 7.70 -7.29 -16.69
C ARG A 156 7.95 -7.94 -15.32
N PHE A 157 6.92 -8.63 -14.83
CA PHE A 157 7.01 -9.57 -13.72
C PHE A 157 6.17 -10.81 -14.01
N ASP A 158 6.39 -11.88 -13.24
CA ASP A 158 5.61 -13.11 -13.36
C ASP A 158 4.12 -12.78 -13.09
N ASP A 159 3.25 -13.14 -14.02
CA ASP A 159 1.81 -12.78 -14.06
C ASP A 159 1.47 -11.29 -14.35
N ALA A 160 2.35 -10.53 -15.03
CA ALA A 160 2.01 -9.20 -15.57
C ALA A 160 0.78 -9.20 -16.51
N ALA A 161 0.36 -10.37 -17.00
CA ALA A 161 -0.89 -10.56 -17.75
C ALA A 161 -2.16 -10.18 -16.93
N ASP A 162 -2.14 -10.34 -15.59
CA ASP A 162 -3.23 -9.88 -14.71
C ASP A 162 -3.47 -8.35 -14.84
N PHE A 163 -2.44 -7.60 -15.25
CA PHE A 163 -2.49 -6.15 -15.40
C PHE A 163 -2.71 -5.67 -16.85
N ALA A 164 -2.84 -6.57 -17.83
CA ALA A 164 -2.91 -6.22 -19.26
C ALA A 164 -4.10 -5.31 -19.59
N ASN A 165 -5.25 -5.55 -18.95
CA ASN A 165 -6.49 -4.78 -19.14
C ASN A 165 -6.80 -3.82 -17.98
N VAL A 166 -5.86 -3.60 -17.06
CA VAL A 166 -6.11 -2.73 -15.89
C VAL A 166 -6.20 -1.27 -16.33
N THR A 167 -7.35 -0.64 -16.06
CA THR A 167 -7.62 0.76 -16.44
C THR A 167 -7.02 1.77 -15.49
N LYS A 168 -6.98 1.46 -14.19
CA LYS A 168 -6.41 2.30 -13.14
C LYS A 168 -5.70 1.46 -12.10
N MET A 169 -4.56 1.95 -11.62
CA MET A 169 -3.84 1.40 -10.49
C MET A 169 -3.98 2.39 -9.34
N SER A 170 -4.57 1.97 -8.21
CA SER A 170 -4.75 2.82 -7.04
C SER A 170 -4.43 2.05 -5.77
N THR A 171 -4.10 2.72 -4.68
CA THR A 171 -4.21 2.10 -3.35
C THR A 171 -5.56 2.38 -2.73
N LEU A 172 -5.87 1.70 -1.62
CA LEU A 172 -6.74 2.22 -0.57
C LEU A 172 -5.95 2.16 0.74
N SER A 173 -5.40 3.30 1.16
CA SER A 173 -4.36 3.38 2.19
C SER A 173 -4.88 3.99 3.50
N PRO A 174 -4.44 3.49 4.67
CA PRO A 174 -4.75 4.12 5.96
C PRO A 174 -4.00 5.44 6.15
N ILE A 175 -4.43 6.24 7.13
CA ILE A 175 -3.76 7.47 7.56
C ILE A 175 -3.29 7.30 9.03
N PRO A 176 -2.29 6.44 9.31
CA PRO A 176 -2.03 5.90 10.64
C PRO A 176 -1.75 6.94 11.74
N THR A 177 -1.38 8.16 11.35
CA THR A 177 -0.92 9.22 12.25
C THR A 177 -1.86 10.42 12.36
N LEU A 178 -3.02 10.41 11.66
CA LEU A 178 -3.99 11.51 11.68
C LEU A 178 -4.57 11.77 13.07
N ALA A 179 -5.22 10.77 13.68
CA ALA A 179 -5.86 10.95 14.99
C ALA A 179 -4.86 11.26 16.12
N PRO A 180 -3.67 10.63 16.20
CA PRO A 180 -2.61 11.09 17.10
C PRO A 180 -2.20 12.56 16.88
N TYR A 181 -2.07 13.00 15.63
CA TYR A 181 -1.73 14.39 15.30
C TYR A 181 -2.82 15.38 15.73
N LEU A 182 -4.09 15.08 15.48
CA LEU A 182 -5.21 15.94 15.83
C LEU A 182 -5.43 16.01 17.35
N ARG A 183 -5.30 14.90 18.09
CA ARG A 183 -5.33 14.88 19.56
C ARG A 183 -4.19 15.72 20.16
N ALA A 184 -2.98 15.62 19.62
CA ALA A 184 -1.84 16.44 20.04
C ALA A 184 -1.96 17.94 19.68
N LYS A 185 -3.01 18.31 18.93
CA LYS A 185 -3.40 19.68 18.59
C LYS A 185 -4.71 20.11 19.24
N GLU A 186 -5.31 19.28 20.09
CA GLU A 186 -6.60 19.51 20.75
C GLU A 186 -7.74 19.82 19.76
N ILE A 187 -7.63 19.29 18.54
CA ILE A 187 -8.65 19.45 17.48
C ILE A 187 -9.72 18.39 17.66
N ASP A 188 -10.92 18.81 18.05
CA ASP A 188 -12.10 17.94 18.04
C ASP A 188 -12.60 17.71 16.61
N PHE A 189 -12.07 16.66 15.99
CA PHE A 189 -12.43 16.24 14.64
C PHE A 189 -13.85 15.64 14.55
N SER A 190 -14.40 15.15 15.67
CA SER A 190 -15.65 14.39 15.68
C SER A 190 -16.90 15.28 15.62
N SER A 191 -16.81 16.53 16.09
CA SER A 191 -17.89 17.52 16.00
C SER A 191 -17.93 18.28 14.67
N MET A 192 -16.87 18.17 13.85
CA MET A 192 -16.78 18.81 12.53
C MET A 192 -17.73 18.19 11.51
N THR A 193 -18.24 19.02 10.60
CA THR A 193 -18.95 18.54 9.40
C THR A 193 -18.00 17.78 8.47
N PHE A 194 -18.56 16.94 7.58
CA PHE A 194 -17.79 16.23 6.56
C PHE A 194 -16.92 17.16 5.69
N GLY A 195 -17.37 18.39 5.41
CA GLY A 195 -16.60 19.38 4.65
C GLY A 195 -15.36 19.88 5.40
N GLU A 196 -15.52 20.19 6.69
CA GLU A 196 -14.41 20.62 7.56
C GLU A 196 -13.42 19.47 7.80
N GLN A 197 -13.92 18.26 8.07
CA GLN A 197 -13.09 17.05 8.16
C GLN A 197 -12.28 16.83 6.88
N SER A 198 -12.91 16.98 5.70
CA SER A 198 -12.23 16.86 4.40
C SER A 198 -11.08 17.86 4.26
N VAL A 199 -11.28 19.11 4.68
CA VAL A 199 -10.24 20.16 4.66
C VAL A 199 -9.09 19.82 5.60
N VAL A 200 -9.37 19.38 6.83
CA VAL A 200 -8.36 18.97 7.81
C VAL A 200 -7.53 17.78 7.32
N VAL A 201 -8.18 16.76 6.74
CA VAL A 201 -7.50 15.58 6.17
C VAL A 201 -6.65 15.97 4.96
N ALA A 202 -7.19 16.79 4.04
CA ALA A 202 -6.47 17.26 2.85
C ALA A 202 -5.22 18.07 3.24
N GLU A 203 -5.34 18.97 4.21
CA GLU A 203 -4.23 19.77 4.74
C GLU A 203 -3.17 18.89 5.42
N TYR A 204 -3.59 17.95 6.27
CA TYR A 204 -2.68 17.04 6.97
C TYR A 204 -1.78 16.25 6.02
N LEU A 205 -2.35 15.80 4.90
CA LEU A 205 -1.65 15.04 3.87
C LEU A 205 -0.81 15.95 2.96
N ALA A 206 -1.43 16.96 2.34
CA ALA A 206 -0.81 17.73 1.25
C ALA A 206 0.06 18.90 1.73
N VAL A 207 -0.22 19.49 2.90
CA VAL A 207 0.47 20.68 3.43
C VAL A 207 1.39 20.31 4.57
N GLN A 208 0.88 19.65 5.62
CA GLN A 208 1.69 19.26 6.77
C GLN A 208 2.69 18.15 6.39
N LYS A 209 2.31 17.25 5.47
CA LYS A 209 3.15 16.20 4.92
C LYS A 209 3.79 15.29 5.98
N LYS A 210 3.09 15.04 7.10
CA LYS A 210 3.63 14.28 8.25
C LYS A 210 3.33 12.79 8.19
N ASP A 211 2.31 12.40 7.45
CA ASP A 211 1.90 11.00 7.38
C ASP A 211 2.94 10.12 6.63
N PRO A 212 3.40 9.00 7.22
CA PRO A 212 4.42 8.15 6.62
C PRO A 212 3.91 7.37 5.39
N VAL A 213 2.62 7.03 5.34
CA VAL A 213 2.01 6.29 4.22
C VAL A 213 1.83 7.22 3.02
N MET A 214 1.43 8.47 3.26
CA MET A 214 1.45 9.52 2.24
C MET A 214 2.86 9.72 1.66
N ARG A 215 3.88 9.89 2.53
CA ARG A 215 5.28 10.05 2.10
C ARG A 215 5.74 8.88 1.25
N PHE A 216 5.41 7.65 1.66
CA PHE A 216 5.71 6.45 0.90
C PHE A 216 5.07 6.50 -0.51
N HIS A 217 3.78 6.78 -0.63
CA HIS A 217 3.10 6.80 -1.93
C HIS A 217 3.57 7.93 -2.85
N CYS A 218 3.76 9.15 -2.32
CA CYS A 218 4.24 10.26 -3.13
C CYS A 218 5.72 10.10 -3.55
N ALA A 219 6.58 9.49 -2.72
CA ALA A 219 7.95 9.11 -3.12
C ALA A 219 8.00 7.96 -4.15
N ASN A 220 6.88 7.27 -4.36
CA ASN A 220 6.70 6.34 -5.49
C ASN A 220 6.17 7.03 -6.75
N GLY A 221 5.72 8.29 -6.68
CA GLY A 221 5.14 9.05 -7.79
C GLY A 221 3.61 9.05 -7.85
N ALA A 222 2.94 8.56 -6.80
CA ALA A 222 1.48 8.50 -6.77
C ALA A 222 0.83 9.88 -6.56
N VAL A 223 -0.31 10.07 -7.21
CA VAL A 223 -1.20 11.23 -7.03
C VAL A 223 -2.09 11.02 -5.81
N LEU A 224 -2.13 11.97 -4.88
CA LEU A 224 -3.12 12.04 -3.81
C LEU A 224 -4.50 12.30 -4.45
N TRP A 225 -5.28 11.23 -4.65
CA TRP A 225 -6.35 11.23 -5.65
C TRP A 225 -7.75 11.44 -5.05
N ARG A 226 -8.10 10.71 -4.00
CA ARG A 226 -9.42 10.83 -3.34
C ARG A 226 -9.29 10.56 -1.84
N LEU A 227 -10.04 11.33 -1.05
CA LEU A 227 -10.21 11.14 0.39
C LEU A 227 -11.52 10.39 0.62
N ASN A 228 -11.51 9.36 1.46
CA ASN A 228 -12.67 8.51 1.71
C ASN A 228 -12.98 8.49 3.22
N SER A 229 -14.11 9.08 3.63
CA SER A 229 -14.66 8.94 4.99
C SER A 229 -15.32 7.57 5.16
N MET A 230 -15.40 7.06 6.40
CA MET A 230 -16.10 5.81 6.72
C MET A 230 -15.58 4.57 5.93
N ALA A 231 -14.33 4.64 5.48
CA ALA A 231 -13.70 3.67 4.59
C ALA A 231 -13.19 2.43 5.36
N ASP A 232 -12.61 2.62 6.54
CA ASP A 232 -12.26 1.53 7.47
C ASP A 232 -12.95 1.75 8.83
N LEU A 233 -14.02 1.01 9.07
CA LEU A 233 -14.79 1.06 10.32
C LEU A 233 -14.25 0.09 11.39
N SER A 234 -13.11 -0.56 11.16
CA SER A 234 -12.45 -1.36 12.20
C SER A 234 -12.00 -0.48 13.37
N GLU A 235 -11.84 -1.09 14.54
CA GLU A 235 -11.29 -0.40 15.73
C GLU A 235 -9.92 0.25 15.42
N ASN A 236 -9.11 -0.37 14.55
CA ASN A 236 -7.84 0.19 14.13
C ASN A 236 -8.01 1.43 13.23
N GLY A 237 -8.85 1.36 12.20
CA GLY A 237 -9.14 2.51 11.32
C GLY A 237 -9.73 3.70 12.08
N GLN A 238 -10.63 3.43 13.03
CA GLN A 238 -11.17 4.45 13.93
C GLN A 238 -10.07 5.05 14.82
N ARG A 239 -9.24 4.22 15.47
CA ARG A 239 -8.15 4.67 16.34
C ARG A 239 -7.10 5.51 15.60
N GLN A 240 -6.80 5.16 14.34
CA GLN A 240 -5.77 5.79 13.51
C GLN A 240 -6.23 7.09 12.85
N SER A 241 -7.45 7.11 12.29
CA SER A 241 -7.89 8.17 11.38
C SER A 241 -9.40 8.45 11.39
N PHE A 242 -10.13 8.04 12.45
CA PHE A 242 -11.60 8.15 12.50
C PHE A 242 -12.29 7.46 11.31
N GLY A 243 -11.67 6.38 10.82
CA GLY A 243 -12.12 5.61 9.65
C GLY A 243 -11.89 6.28 8.29
N TRP A 244 -11.12 7.38 8.22
CA TRP A 244 -10.69 7.97 6.96
C TRP A 244 -9.56 7.17 6.31
N MET A 245 -9.68 6.93 5.01
CA MET A 245 -8.65 6.36 4.14
C MET A 245 -8.43 7.22 2.89
N VAL A 246 -7.40 6.89 2.12
CA VAL A 246 -6.98 7.67 0.95
C VAL A 246 -6.70 6.76 -0.23
N ASN A 247 -7.17 7.15 -1.41
CA ASN A 247 -6.70 6.56 -2.67
C ASN A 247 -5.49 7.34 -3.19
N TYR A 248 -4.37 6.64 -3.36
CA TYR A 248 -3.22 7.14 -4.13
C TYR A 248 -3.22 6.50 -5.51
N LEU A 249 -3.37 7.31 -6.57
CA LEU A 249 -3.46 6.83 -7.95
C LEU A 249 -2.07 6.78 -8.59
N TYR A 250 -1.75 5.65 -9.21
CA TYR A 250 -0.55 5.42 -10.01
C TYR A 250 -0.89 5.57 -11.50
N ASP A 251 -0.86 6.81 -11.95
CA ASP A 251 -0.86 7.15 -13.37
C ASP A 251 0.54 6.93 -13.95
N LYS A 252 0.65 6.11 -15.00
CA LYS A 252 1.93 5.73 -15.64
C LYS A 252 2.61 6.91 -16.33
N ASP A 253 1.84 7.87 -16.82
CA ASP A 253 2.36 8.96 -17.65
C ASP A 253 2.99 10.07 -16.80
N SER A 254 2.43 10.35 -15.62
CA SER A 254 2.99 11.33 -14.66
C SER A 254 3.90 10.72 -13.57
N LEU A 255 3.94 9.39 -13.44
CA LEU A 255 4.58 8.66 -12.34
C LEU A 255 6.03 9.10 -12.03
N ALA A 256 6.90 9.09 -13.05
CA ALA A 256 8.31 9.43 -12.87
C ALA A 256 8.53 10.91 -12.50
N GLN A 257 7.76 11.81 -13.12
CA GLN A 257 7.84 13.25 -12.86
C GLN A 257 7.31 13.58 -11.44
N ASN A 258 6.23 12.94 -11.01
CA ASN A 258 5.70 13.10 -9.66
C ASN A 258 6.70 12.62 -8.60
N ALA A 259 7.37 11.48 -8.85
CA ALA A 259 8.38 10.95 -7.93
C ALA A 259 9.57 11.90 -7.78
N ALA A 260 10.10 12.43 -8.88
CA ALA A 260 11.17 13.44 -8.87
C ALA A 260 10.72 14.72 -8.15
N ASN A 261 9.54 15.27 -8.49
CA ASN A 261 8.97 16.46 -7.86
C ASN A 261 8.77 16.30 -6.34
N PHE A 262 8.45 15.09 -5.87
CA PHE A 262 8.35 14.80 -4.44
C PHE A 262 9.72 14.63 -3.77
N GLN A 263 10.68 13.99 -4.44
CA GLN A 263 12.04 13.81 -3.94
C GLN A 263 12.76 15.17 -3.77
N ASP A 264 12.70 16.03 -4.79
CA ASP A 264 13.44 17.29 -4.82
C ASP A 264 12.75 18.39 -3.99
N ASN A 265 11.43 18.53 -4.15
CA ASN A 265 10.66 19.68 -3.65
C ASN A 265 9.58 19.32 -2.62
N GLN A 266 9.45 18.04 -2.24
CA GLN A 266 8.30 17.52 -1.47
C GLN A 266 6.95 17.91 -2.06
N SER A 267 6.86 18.09 -3.38
CA SER A 267 5.63 18.49 -4.05
C SER A 267 4.65 17.32 -4.12
N VAL A 268 3.45 17.49 -3.54
CA VAL A 268 2.42 16.45 -3.53
C VAL A 268 1.54 16.64 -4.77
N ALA A 269 1.65 15.71 -5.72
CA ALA A 269 0.71 15.64 -6.85
C ALA A 269 -0.70 15.31 -6.31
N MET A 270 -1.72 16.04 -6.78
CA MET A 270 -3.10 15.93 -6.29
C MET A 270 -4.09 15.87 -7.46
N SER A 271 -5.21 15.19 -7.27
CA SER A 271 -6.35 15.34 -8.18
C SER A 271 -6.95 16.75 -8.11
N THR A 272 -7.67 17.17 -9.15
CA THR A 272 -8.42 18.44 -9.16
C THR A 272 -9.35 18.57 -7.95
N GLN A 273 -9.97 17.48 -7.50
CA GLN A 273 -10.85 17.46 -6.34
C GLN A 273 -10.10 17.74 -5.04
N VAL A 274 -9.00 17.03 -4.77
CA VAL A 274 -8.21 17.26 -3.54
C VAL A 274 -7.56 18.65 -3.56
N ALA A 275 -7.02 19.08 -4.71
CA ALA A 275 -6.47 20.42 -4.87
C ALA A 275 -7.51 21.52 -4.64
N ALA A 276 -8.79 21.30 -5.00
CA ALA A 276 -9.87 22.23 -4.67
C ALA A 276 -10.14 22.30 -3.16
N ILE A 277 -10.16 21.16 -2.46
CA ILE A 277 -10.34 21.09 -1.00
C ILE A 277 -9.20 21.84 -0.27
N VAL A 278 -7.94 21.60 -0.64
CA VAL A 278 -6.79 22.30 -0.05
C VAL A 278 -6.88 23.83 -0.25
N LYS A 279 -7.40 24.29 -1.40
CA LYS A 279 -7.61 25.72 -1.69
C LYS A 279 -8.72 26.38 -0.86
N ILE A 280 -9.61 25.63 -0.21
CA ILE A 280 -10.64 26.21 0.68
C ILE A 280 -9.96 26.87 1.89
N ARG A 281 -9.01 26.17 2.53
CA ARG A 281 -8.25 26.73 3.66
C ARG A 281 -7.34 27.90 3.25
N ALA A 282 -6.85 27.96 2.02
CA ALA A 282 -6.03 29.08 1.55
C ALA A 282 -6.81 30.43 1.45
N LYS A 283 -8.11 30.44 1.76
CA LYS A 283 -8.98 31.62 1.82
C LYS A 283 -9.52 31.91 3.24
N GLN A 284 -9.06 31.16 4.25
CA GLN A 284 -9.41 31.29 5.67
C GLN A 284 -8.19 31.73 6.47
#